data_AF-A0A971W4B3-F1
#
_entry.id   AF-A0A971W4B3-F1
#
_cell.length_a   1.000
_cell.length_b   1.000
_cell.length_c   1.000
_cell.angle_alpha   90.00
_cell.angle_beta   90.00
_cell.angle_gamma   90.00
#
_symmetry.space_group_name_H-M   'P 1'
#
loop_
_entity.id
_entity.type
_entity.pdbx_description
1 polymer ?
#
loop_
_entity_poly.entity_id
_entity_poly.type
_entity_poly.pdbx_seq_one_letter_code
_entity_poly.pdbx_strand_id
1 'polypeptide(L)'
;MDRLTRALDDGTYVVDSSKVEPNIHGYSGEAIDKLARFENFYLDLLASQVAIPEEMEKLRQQGKTKSVRFRELMGEKMVKANLISLIKSYGL
;
A
#
# COMPACT_ATOMS: atom_id res chain seq x y z
N MET A 1 9.05 -12.92 -5.83
CA MET A 1 8.79 -11.66 -6.55
C MET A 1 10.13 -11.16 -7.02
N ASP A 2 10.29 -10.96 -8.32
CA ASP A 2 11.60 -10.59 -8.86
C ASP A 2 11.84 -9.09 -8.68
N ARG A 3 13.03 -8.76 -8.15
CA ARG A 3 13.45 -7.38 -7.94
C ARG A 3 14.00 -6.84 -9.26
N LEU A 4 13.35 -5.79 -9.80
CA LEU A 4 13.74 -5.16 -11.06
C LEU A 4 14.80 -4.06 -10.88
N THR A 5 14.88 -3.47 -9.68
CA THR A 5 15.80 -2.37 -9.37
C THR A 5 17.04 -2.86 -8.64
N ARG A 6 18.20 -2.27 -8.95
CA ARG A 6 19.46 -2.45 -8.20
C ARG A 6 19.92 -1.13 -7.61
N ALA A 7 20.53 -1.19 -6.43
CA ALA A 7 21.14 -0.02 -5.80
C ALA A 7 22.47 0.30 -6.51
N LEU A 8 22.80 1.58 -6.57
CA LEU A 8 24.11 2.11 -6.92
C LEU A 8 24.86 2.55 -5.66
N ASP A 9 26.16 2.75 -5.78
CA ASP A 9 27.04 3.14 -4.66
C ASP A 9 26.69 4.53 -4.09
N ASP A 10 26.00 5.37 -4.87
CA ASP A 10 25.52 6.69 -4.47
C ASP A 10 24.17 6.67 -3.73
N GLY A 11 23.61 5.48 -3.49
CA GLY A 11 22.32 5.28 -2.81
C GLY A 11 21.09 5.46 -3.70
N THR A 12 21.27 5.74 -4.99
CA THR A 12 20.17 5.76 -5.96
C THR A 12 19.83 4.34 -6.45
N TYR A 13 18.68 4.20 -7.11
CA TYR A 13 18.22 2.94 -7.69
C TYR A 13 18.10 3.06 -9.20
N VAL A 14 18.55 2.03 -9.90
CA VAL A 14 18.41 1.93 -11.36
C VAL A 14 17.68 0.64 -11.74
N VAL A 15 17.03 0.70 -12.89
CA VAL A 15 16.38 -0.43 -13.54
C VAL A 15 17.00 -0.62 -14.93
N ASP A 16 16.99 -1.84 -15.44
CA ASP A 16 17.40 -2.11 -16.82
C ASP A 16 16.50 -1.35 -17.82
N SER A 17 17.09 -0.76 -18.85
CA SER A 17 16.36 0.02 -19.86
C SER A 17 15.33 -0.82 -20.63
N SER A 18 15.49 -2.15 -20.70
CA SER A 18 14.49 -3.05 -21.28
C SER A 18 13.19 -3.14 -20.46
N LYS A 19 13.17 -2.63 -19.23
CA LYS A 19 12.02 -2.67 -18.31
C LYS A 19 11.28 -1.34 -18.22
N VAL A 20 11.76 -0.31 -18.91
CA VAL A 20 11.16 1.01 -19.00
C VAL A 20 11.22 1.50 -20.44
N GLU A 21 10.07 1.74 -21.04
CA GLU A 21 9.94 2.10 -22.45
C GLU A 21 9.30 3.49 -22.58
N PRO A 22 9.85 4.40 -23.41
CA PRO A 22 9.20 5.67 -23.67
C PRO A 22 7.93 5.48 -24.50
N ASN A 23 6.91 6.28 -24.22
CA ASN A 23 5.67 6.32 -24.97
C ASN A 23 5.18 7.78 -25.13
N ILE A 24 4.08 7.98 -25.87
CA ILE A 24 3.52 9.32 -26.15
C ILE A 24 3.05 10.08 -24.89
N HIS A 25 2.88 9.39 -23.77
CA HIS A 25 2.40 9.90 -22.48
C HIS A 25 3.48 9.93 -21.38
N GLY A 26 4.73 9.54 -21.68
CA GLY A 26 5.82 9.44 -20.70
C GLY A 26 6.58 8.12 -20.81
N TYR A 27 6.67 7.38 -19.71
CA TYR A 27 7.34 6.08 -19.64
C TYR A 27 6.37 4.99 -19.20
N SER A 28 6.48 3.82 -19.80
CA SER A 28 5.75 2.58 -19.47
C SER A 28 6.72 1.43 -19.27
N GLY A 29 6.21 0.21 -19.14
CA GLY A 29 7.01 -1.00 -19.00
C GLY A 29 6.86 -1.63 -17.62
N GLU A 30 7.41 -2.84 -17.47
CA GLU A 30 7.17 -3.69 -16.30
C GLU A 30 7.49 -3.01 -14.97
N ALA A 31 8.55 -2.20 -14.92
CA ALA A 31 8.95 -1.49 -13.72
C ALA A 31 7.98 -0.38 -13.34
N ILE A 32 7.46 0.35 -14.33
CA ILE A 32 6.46 1.42 -14.13
C ILE A 32 5.13 0.80 -13.68
N ASP A 33 4.68 -0.27 -14.34
CA ASP A 33 3.45 -0.97 -13.96
C ASP A 33 3.51 -1.53 -12.53
N LYS A 34 4.68 -2.04 -12.13
CA LYS A 34 4.92 -2.53 -10.78
C LYS A 34 4.87 -1.41 -9.75
N LEU A 35 5.45 -0.25 -10.07
CA LEU A 35 5.38 0.93 -9.21
C LEU A 35 3.93 1.41 -9.06
N ALA A 36 3.19 1.56 -10.16
CA ALA A 36 1.80 1.99 -10.14
C ALA A 36 0.89 1.03 -9.33
N ARG A 37 1.09 -0.29 -9.45
CA ARG A 37 0.38 -1.27 -8.63
C ARG A 37 0.68 -1.13 -7.13
N PHE A 38 1.93 -0.80 -6.78
CA PHE A 38 2.30 -0.54 -5.39
C PHE A 38 1.68 0.76 -4.87
N GLU A 39 1.69 1.82 -5.68
CA GLU A 39 1.04 3.10 -5.34
C GLU A 39 -0.46 2.92 -5.11
N ASN A 40 -1.16 2.22 -6.00
CA ASN A 40 -2.58 1.90 -5.83
C ASN A 40 -2.82 1.12 -4.52
N PHE A 41 -2.01 0.09 -4.27
CA PHE A 41 -2.08 -0.67 -3.01
C PHE A 41 -1.87 0.23 -1.78
N TYR A 42 -0.91 1.15 -1.82
CA TYR A 42 -0.64 2.05 -0.71
C TYR A 42 -1.79 3.05 -0.51
N LEU A 43 -2.35 3.59 -1.59
CA LEU A 43 -3.53 4.46 -1.53
C LEU A 43 -4.75 3.73 -0.95
N ASP A 44 -5.00 2.48 -1.35
CA ASP A 44 -6.07 1.65 -0.80
C ASP A 44 -5.86 1.38 0.70
N LEU A 45 -4.60 1.14 1.10
CA LEU A 45 -4.23 0.95 2.49
C LEU A 45 -4.55 2.21 3.33
N LEU A 46 -4.19 3.39 2.83
CA LEU A 46 -4.49 4.67 3.48
C LEU A 46 -6.00 4.94 3.53
N ALA A 47 -6.72 4.71 2.43
CA ALA A 47 -8.17 4.90 2.37
C ALA A 47 -8.88 4.02 3.42
N SER A 48 -8.44 2.77 3.56
CA SER A 48 -9.02 1.86 4.55
C SER A 48 -8.67 2.20 6.01
N GLN A 49 -7.58 2.93 6.25
CA GLN A 49 -7.26 3.46 7.57
C GLN A 49 -8.31 4.47 8.04
N VAL A 50 -9.01 5.14 7.11
CA VAL A 50 -10.13 6.05 7.38
C VAL A 50 -11.45 5.28 7.45
N ALA A 51 -11.73 4.43 6.46
CA ALA A 51 -13.03 3.75 6.34
C ALA A 51 -13.31 2.74 7.47
N ILE A 52 -12.30 1.99 7.93
CA ILE A 52 -12.50 0.97 8.97
C ILE A 52 -12.97 1.59 10.30
N PRO A 53 -12.32 2.64 10.84
CA PRO A 53 -12.83 3.34 12.02
C PRO A 53 -14.27 3.83 11.89
N GLU A 54 -14.67 4.35 10.72
CA GLU A 54 -16.04 4.79 10.48
C GLU A 54 -17.04 3.63 10.53
N GLU A 55 -16.72 2.48 9.93
CA GLU A 55 -17.57 1.29 9.99
C GLU A 55 -17.65 0.73 11.42
N MET A 56 -16.53 0.72 12.15
CA MET A 56 -16.50 0.34 13.56
C MET A 56 -17.36 1.27 14.43
N GLU A 57 -17.36 2.57 14.17
CA GLU A 57 -18.18 3.53 14.91
C GLU A 57 -19.68 3.33 14.62
N LYS A 58 -20.06 3.05 13.36
CA LYS A 58 -21.43 2.66 13.02
C LYS A 58 -21.88 1.42 13.80
N LEU A 59 -21.02 0.40 13.90
CA LEU A 59 -21.32 -0.80 14.69
C LEU A 59 -21.40 -0.51 16.19
N ARG A 60 -20.58 0.42 16.70
CA ARG A 60 -20.61 0.86 18.11
C ARG A 60 -21.94 1.55 18.44
N GLN A 61 -22.41 2.44 17.57
CA GLN A 61 -23.72 3.11 17.73
C GLN A 61 -24.89 2.12 17.71
N GLN A 62 -24.74 0.99 17.02
CA GLN A 62 -25.71 -0.11 17.01
C GLN A 62 -25.55 -1.08 18.21
N GLY A 63 -24.61 -0.84 19.13
CA GLY A 63 -24.31 -1.74 20.25
C GLY A 63 -23.61 -3.06 19.85
N LYS A 64 -23.13 -3.18 18.61
CA LYS A 64 -22.57 -4.42 18.02
C LYS A 64 -21.06 -4.59 18.24
N THR A 65 -20.52 -4.09 19.35
CA THR A 65 -19.08 -4.11 19.64
C THR A 65 -18.51 -5.52 19.90
N LYS A 66 -19.36 -6.51 20.21
CA LYS A 66 -18.96 -7.92 20.41
C LYS A 66 -19.18 -8.80 19.17
N SER A 67 -19.66 -8.22 18.07
CA SER A 67 -19.91 -8.97 16.84
C SER A 67 -18.61 -9.52 16.23
N VAL A 68 -18.73 -10.57 15.41
CA VAL A 68 -17.61 -11.10 14.63
C VAL A 68 -17.06 -10.02 13.71
N ARG A 69 -17.93 -9.31 12.99
CA ARG A 69 -17.56 -8.20 12.09
C ARG A 69 -16.76 -7.10 12.80
N PHE A 70 -17.15 -6.70 14.00
CA PHE A 70 -16.40 -5.68 14.75
C PHE A 70 -14.99 -6.16 15.13
N ARG A 71 -14.84 -7.45 15.50
CA ARG A 71 -13.53 -8.05 15.81
C ARG A 71 -12.66 -8.19 14.57
N GLU A 72 -13.23 -8.57 13.43
CA GLU A 72 -12.53 -8.61 12.14
C GLU A 72 -11.99 -7.22 11.76
N LEU A 73 -12.84 -6.20 11.80
CA LEU A 73 -12.44 -4.81 11.51
C LEU A 73 -11.36 -4.30 12.47
N MET A 74 -11.44 -4.67 13.75
CA MET A 74 -10.41 -4.32 14.73
C MET A 74 -9.06 -4.98 14.38
N GLY A 75 -9.06 -6.27 14.03
CA GLY A 75 -7.87 -6.98 13.59
C GLY A 75 -7.28 -6.38 12.31
N GLU A 76 -8.15 -6.10 11.32
CA GLU A 76 -7.77 -5.48 10.06
C GLU A 76 -7.14 -4.10 10.28
N LYS A 77 -7.71 -3.27 11.16
CA LYS A 77 -7.15 -1.97 11.54
C LYS A 77 -5.73 -2.10 12.11
N MET A 78 -5.49 -3.06 13.00
CA MET A 78 -4.18 -3.28 13.61
C MET A 78 -3.14 -3.74 12.58
N VAL A 79 -3.50 -4.70 11.72
CA VAL A 79 -2.62 -5.21 10.66
C VAL A 79 -2.24 -4.09 9.70
N LYS A 80 -3.21 -3.28 9.28
CA LYS A 80 -2.97 -2.16 8.36
C LYS A 80 -2.13 -1.06 8.98
N ALA A 81 -2.36 -0.73 10.26
CA ALA A 81 -1.51 0.22 10.98
C ALA A 81 -0.05 -0.27 11.04
N ASN A 82 0.17 -1.54 11.35
CA ASN A 82 1.51 -2.14 11.36
C ASN A 82 2.17 -2.11 9.98
N LEU A 83 1.41 -2.40 8.92
CA LEU A 83 1.91 -2.36 7.55
C LEU A 83 2.32 -0.94 7.14
N ILE A 84 1.51 0.08 7.46
CA ILE A 84 1.86 1.48 7.21
C ILE A 84 3.14 1.86 7.97
N SER A 85 3.27 1.46 9.24
CA SER A 85 4.49 1.69 10.02
C SER A 85 5.71 1.03 9.40
N LEU A 86 5.56 -0.18 8.86
CA LEU A 86 6.64 -0.87 8.15
C LEU A 86 7.03 -0.12 6.87
N ILE A 87 6.06 0.27 6.04
CA ILE A 87 6.30 1.06 4.82
C ILE A 87 7.07 2.35 5.15
N LYS A 88 6.63 3.08 6.18
CA LYS A 88 7.31 4.30 6.67
C LYS A 88 8.74 4.07 7.12
N SER A 89 9.06 2.90 7.67
CA SER A 89 10.44 2.56 8.06
C SER A 89 11.39 2.43 6.87
N TYR A 90 10.86 2.18 5.67
CA TYR A 90 11.63 2.22 4.41
C TYR A 90 11.67 3.61 3.77
N GLY A 91 11.13 4.64 4.43
CA GLY A 91 11.09 6.02 3.92
C GLY A 91 9.97 6.27 2.90
N LEU A 92 8.94 5.44 2.89
CA LEU A 92 7.77 5.51 2.00
C LEU A 92 6.51 6.01 2.72
#